data_AF-A0AAN5JU36-F1
#
_entry.id   AF-A0AAN5JU36-F1
#
_cell.length_a   1.000
_cell.length_b   1.000
_cell.length_c   1.000
_cell.angle_alpha   90.00
_cell.angle_beta   90.00
_cell.angle_gamma   90.00
#
_symmetry.space_group_name_H-M   'P 1'
#
loop_
_entity.id
_entity.type
_entity.pdbx_description
1 polymer ?
#
loop_
_entity_poly.entity_id
_entity_poly.type
_entity_poly.pdbx_seq_one_letter_code
_entity_poly.pdbx_strand_id
1 'polypeptide(L)'
;MTASAPKMEAFTFGEPVPVLDRRDILDYVECISNGRWYEPPVSFTGLAKSLRAAVHHSSPIYVKRNILASTFIPHPWLSQQDFSRFVLDFLVFGNAFLEKRYSTTGKVIRLETSPAKYTRRGVEEDVYWWVPSFNEPTAFTPG
;
A
#
# COMPACT_ATOMS: atom_id res chain seq x y z
N MET A 1 52.76 35.95 18.75
CA MET A 1 51.72 35.56 17.77
C MET A 1 52.28 34.44 16.92
N THR A 2 51.79 33.21 17.08
CA THR A 2 52.13 32.07 16.22
C THR A 2 50.82 31.60 15.58
N ALA A 3 50.70 31.72 14.26
CA ALA A 3 49.49 31.34 13.54
C ALA A 3 49.33 29.81 13.56
N SER A 4 48.17 29.33 14.01
CA SER A 4 47.81 27.91 13.95
C SER A 4 47.63 27.49 12.50
N ALA A 5 48.27 26.39 12.11
CA ALA A 5 48.11 25.79 10.78
C ALA A 5 46.64 25.36 10.54
N PRO A 6 46.14 25.44 9.30
CA PRO A 6 44.78 25.01 8.97
C PRO A 6 44.65 23.50 9.14
N LYS A 7 43.66 23.05 9.94
CA LYS A 7 43.27 21.64 10.04
C LYS A 7 42.62 21.22 8.72
N MET A 8 43.20 20.22 8.07
CA MET A 8 42.62 19.56 6.90
C MET A 8 41.79 18.37 7.38
N GLU A 9 40.48 18.40 7.15
CA GLU A 9 39.56 17.30 7.44
C GLU A 9 39.15 16.64 6.12
N ALA A 10 39.42 15.34 5.99
CA ALA A 10 39.03 14.52 4.85
C ALA A 10 37.87 13.62 5.25
N PHE A 11 36.73 13.76 4.57
CA PHE A 11 35.58 12.88 4.73
C PHE A 11 35.58 11.86 3.59
N THR A 12 35.57 10.57 3.93
CA THR A 12 35.35 9.50 2.95
C THR A 12 33.89 9.09 3.03
N PHE A 13 33.16 9.25 1.93
CA PHE A 13 31.92 8.51 1.74
C PHE A 13 32.30 7.07 1.44
N GLY A 14 31.63 6.10 2.09
CA GLY A 14 31.85 4.68 1.82
C GLY A 14 31.68 4.37 0.33
N GLU A 15 32.24 3.24 -0.11
CA GLU A 15 32.12 2.84 -1.51
C GLU A 15 30.65 2.81 -1.97
N PRO A 16 30.36 3.28 -3.20
CA PRO A 16 29.01 3.23 -3.74
C PRO A 16 28.58 1.77 -3.84
N VAL A 17 27.65 1.36 -2.99
CA VAL A 17 26.99 0.06 -3.10
C VAL A 17 26.10 0.13 -4.35
N PRO A 18 26.34 -0.68 -5.39
CA PRO A 18 25.48 -0.67 -6.57
C PRO A 18 24.07 -1.09 -6.16
N VAL A 19 23.06 -0.34 -6.62
CA VAL A 19 21.64 -0.62 -6.34
C VAL A 19 21.20 -2.02 -6.82
N LEU A 20 21.98 -2.64 -7.71
CA LEU A 20 21.72 -3.95 -8.32
C LEU A 20 22.75 -5.02 -7.93
N ASP A 21 23.59 -4.80 -6.90
CA ASP A 21 24.60 -5.78 -6.52
C ASP A 21 24.02 -6.90 -5.63
N ARG A 22 23.73 -8.02 -6.28
CA ARG A 22 23.71 -9.42 -5.80
C ARG A 22 22.90 -9.71 -4.53
N ARG A 23 21.76 -10.36 -4.81
CA ARG A 23 20.80 -11.01 -3.88
C ARG A 23 19.85 -10.01 -3.25
N ASP A 24 19.00 -9.42 -4.08
CA ASP A 24 17.74 -8.88 -3.58
C ASP A 24 16.95 -10.04 -2.97
N ILE A 25 17.04 -10.19 -1.65
CA ILE A 25 16.30 -11.21 -0.89
C ILE A 25 14.79 -11.12 -1.16
N LEU A 26 14.33 -9.92 -1.56
CA LEU A 26 12.96 -9.63 -1.97
C LEU A 26 12.59 -10.23 -3.33
N ASP A 27 13.53 -10.45 -4.24
CA ASP A 27 13.26 -11.07 -5.55
C ASP A 27 12.90 -12.56 -5.43
N TYR A 28 13.24 -13.19 -4.30
CA TYR A 28 12.82 -14.56 -3.98
C TYR A 28 11.47 -14.64 -3.27
N VAL A 29 10.84 -13.50 -2.98
CA VAL A 29 9.60 -13.51 -2.20
C VAL A 29 8.42 -13.70 -3.13
N GLU A 30 8.07 -14.97 -3.33
CA GLU A 30 6.85 -15.37 -4.01
C GLU A 30 5.64 -15.21 -3.09
N CYS A 31 4.47 -14.93 -3.69
CA CYS A 31 3.20 -14.98 -2.97
C CYS A 31 2.87 -16.44 -2.62
N ILE A 32 2.99 -16.79 -1.34
CA ILE A 32 2.55 -18.11 -0.85
C ILE A 32 1.04 -18.14 -0.67
N SER A 33 0.43 -19.28 -0.99
CA SER A 33 -1.01 -19.50 -0.76
C SER A 33 -1.21 -20.33 0.51
N ASN A 34 -2.22 -19.98 1.31
CA ASN A 34 -2.70 -20.81 2.42
C ASN A 34 -3.88 -21.72 2.05
N GLY A 35 -4.14 -21.88 0.74
CA GLY A 35 -5.28 -22.59 0.18
C GLY A 35 -6.55 -21.76 0.02
N ARG A 36 -6.68 -20.62 0.73
CA ARG A 36 -7.84 -19.71 0.65
C ARG A 36 -7.50 -18.39 -0.05
N TRP A 37 -6.35 -17.81 0.27
CA TRP A 37 -5.84 -16.58 -0.35
C TRP A 37 -4.32 -16.58 -0.49
N TYR A 38 -3.82 -15.65 -1.30
CA TYR A 38 -2.40 -15.36 -1.40
C TYR A 38 -1.96 -14.41 -0.27
N GLU A 39 -0.91 -14.80 0.45
CA GLU A 39 -0.24 -13.91 1.38
C GLU A 39 0.68 -12.94 0.61
N PRO A 40 0.62 -11.62 0.91
CA PRO A 40 1.52 -10.67 0.30
C PRO A 40 2.98 -10.97 0.64
N PRO A 41 3.91 -10.74 -0.29
CA PRO A 41 5.35 -10.97 -0.06
C PRO A 41 5.92 -10.03 1.02
N VAL A 42 5.23 -8.89 1.25
CA VAL A 42 5.63 -7.87 2.23
C VAL A 42 4.54 -7.67 3.27
N SER A 43 4.96 -7.44 4.52
CA SER A 43 4.00 -7.24 5.61
C SER A 43 3.22 -5.93 5.44
N PHE A 44 1.91 -6.01 5.19
CA PHE A 44 1.04 -4.84 5.15
C PHE A 44 1.00 -4.08 6.49
N THR A 45 1.10 -4.78 7.62
CA THR A 45 1.23 -4.10 8.92
C THR A 45 2.55 -3.32 9.02
N GLY A 46 3.64 -3.88 8.47
CA GLY A 46 4.92 -3.17 8.33
C GLY A 46 4.77 -1.91 7.47
N LEU A 47 4.23 -2.04 6.26
CA LEU A 47 3.99 -0.90 5.35
C LEU A 47 3.13 0.21 5.98
N ALA A 48 2.06 -0.18 6.68
CA ALA A 48 1.20 0.77 7.38
C ALA A 48 1.95 1.56 8.47
N LYS A 49 2.88 0.91 9.19
CA LYS A 49 3.75 1.59 10.17
C LYS A 49 4.80 2.46 9.49
N SER A 50 5.39 1.98 8.39
CA SER A 50 6.42 2.70 7.62
C SER A 50 5.92 4.03 7.08
N LEU A 51 4.64 4.15 6.75
CA LEU A 51 4.04 5.42 6.32
C LEU A 51 4.31 6.58 7.29
N ARG A 52 4.42 6.30 8.60
CA ARG A 52 4.69 7.30 9.64
C ARG A 52 6.06 7.13 10.30
N ALA A 53 6.93 6.27 9.77
CA ALA A 53 8.21 5.95 10.39
C ALA A 53 9.25 7.06 10.27
N ALA A 54 9.24 7.82 9.17
CA ALA A 54 10.13 8.97 8.97
C ALA A 54 9.33 10.25 8.75
N VAL A 55 9.94 11.39 9.15
CA VAL A 55 9.33 12.74 9.11
C VAL A 55 8.76 13.09 7.74
N HIS A 56 9.33 12.55 6.66
CA HIS A 56 8.96 12.89 5.27
C HIS A 56 8.43 11.71 4.44
N HIS A 57 8.13 10.54 5.03
CA HIS A 57 7.58 9.42 4.24
C HIS A 57 6.14 9.65 3.78
N SER A 58 5.30 10.20 4.66
CA SER A 58 3.89 10.40 4.36
C SER A 58 3.59 11.59 3.46
N SER A 59 4.42 12.64 3.47
CA SER A 59 4.17 13.87 2.72
C SER A 59 4.06 13.65 1.20
N PRO A 60 4.99 12.99 0.49
CA PRO A 60 4.85 12.78 -0.95
C PRO A 60 3.65 11.89 -1.29
N ILE A 61 3.33 10.91 -0.45
CA ILE A 61 2.17 10.02 -0.63
C ILE A 61 0.87 10.82 -0.53
N TYR A 62 0.72 11.65 0.51
CA TYR A 62 -0.46 12.49 0.67
C TYR A 62 -0.58 13.57 -0.39
N VAL A 63 0.53 14.18 -0.81
CA VAL A 63 0.53 15.15 -1.92
C VAL A 63 0.03 14.48 -3.21
N LYS A 64 0.56 13.31 -3.57
CA LYS A 64 0.12 12.57 -4.75
C LYS A 64 -1.37 12.18 -4.66
N ARG A 65 -1.82 11.66 -3.52
CA ARG A 65 -3.24 11.36 -3.27
C ARG A 65 -4.11 12.61 -3.45
N ASN A 66 -3.70 13.75 -2.92
CA ASN A 66 -4.48 15.00 -3.00
C ASN A 66 -4.56 15.53 -4.43
N ILE A 67 -3.46 15.47 -5.20
CA ILE A 67 -3.47 15.84 -6.62
C ILE A 67 -4.46 14.95 -7.38
N LEU A 68 -4.37 13.63 -7.19
CA LEU A 68 -5.30 12.68 -7.83
C LEU A 68 -6.75 12.96 -7.44
N ALA A 69 -7.02 13.18 -6.15
CA ALA A 69 -8.35 13.51 -5.65
C ALA A 69 -8.86 14.85 -6.24
N SER A 70 -8.01 15.86 -6.41
CA SER A 70 -8.41 17.14 -7.04
C SER A 70 -8.76 17.00 -8.52
N THR A 71 -8.23 15.98 -9.19
CA THR A 71 -8.54 15.64 -10.59
C THR A 71 -9.66 14.60 -10.72
N PHE A 72 -10.34 14.27 -9.61
CA PHE A 72 -11.41 13.27 -9.62
C PHE A 72 -12.58 13.71 -10.49
N ILE A 73 -12.96 12.85 -11.44
CA ILE A 73 -14.15 13.04 -12.26
C ILE A 73 -15.35 12.46 -11.49
N PRO A 74 -16.40 13.26 -11.20
CA PRO A 74 -17.57 12.78 -10.47
C PRO A 74 -18.16 11.51 -11.09
N HIS A 75 -18.42 10.51 -10.24
CA HIS A 75 -18.90 9.20 -10.66
C HIS A 75 -20.21 8.83 -9.93
N PRO A 76 -21.19 8.19 -10.60
CA PRO A 76 -22.50 7.88 -9.99
C PRO A 76 -22.43 7.01 -8.72
N TRP A 77 -21.44 6.13 -8.62
CA TRP A 77 -21.31 5.17 -7.53
C TRP A 77 -20.07 5.35 -6.65
N LEU A 78 -19.12 6.21 -7.03
CA LEU A 78 -17.86 6.36 -6.31
C LEU A 78 -17.73 7.79 -5.82
N SER A 79 -17.59 7.95 -4.51
CA SER A 79 -17.35 9.27 -3.93
C SER A 79 -15.89 9.68 -4.11
N GLN A 80 -15.61 10.99 -4.15
CA GLN A 80 -14.23 11.49 -4.15
C GLN A 80 -13.48 11.03 -2.88
N GLN A 81 -14.18 10.86 -1.77
CA GLN A 81 -13.62 10.37 -0.51
C GLN A 81 -13.18 8.91 -0.61
N ASP A 82 -14.02 8.03 -1.15
CA ASP A 82 -13.68 6.63 -1.41
C ASP A 82 -12.53 6.54 -2.41
N PHE A 83 -12.59 7.29 -3.52
CA PHE A 83 -11.49 7.38 -4.46
C PHE A 83 -10.16 7.78 -3.80
N SER A 84 -10.18 8.79 -2.92
CA SER A 84 -8.99 9.22 -2.16
C SER A 84 -8.45 8.12 -1.24
N ARG A 85 -9.33 7.33 -0.61
CA ARG A 85 -8.94 6.15 0.19
C ARG A 85 -8.35 5.05 -0.67
N PHE A 86 -8.98 4.74 -1.81
CA PHE A 86 -8.51 3.74 -2.76
C PHE A 86 -7.11 4.05 -3.28
N VAL A 87 -6.89 5.31 -3.67
CA VAL A 87 -5.57 5.79 -4.10
C VAL A 87 -4.54 5.68 -2.98
N LEU A 88 -4.90 6.06 -1.74
CA LEU A 88 -3.98 5.97 -0.62
C LEU A 88 -3.56 4.52 -0.35
N ASP A 89 -4.51 3.60 -0.36
CA ASP A 89 -4.23 2.17 -0.17
C ASP A 89 -3.29 1.65 -1.26
N PHE A 90 -3.54 1.99 -2.53
CA PHE A 90 -2.66 1.60 -3.64
C PHE A 90 -1.24 2.15 -3.46
N LEU A 91 -1.10 3.42 -3.06
CA LEU A 91 0.21 4.05 -2.87
C LEU A 91 0.98 3.48 -1.67
N VAL A 92 0.31 2.91 -0.67
CA VAL A 92 0.93 2.37 0.55
C VAL A 92 1.21 0.88 0.44
N PHE A 93 0.27 0.11 -0.10
CA PHE A 93 0.31 -1.36 -0.09
C PHE A 93 0.59 -1.98 -1.46
N GLY A 94 0.51 -1.21 -2.55
CA GLY A 94 0.63 -1.72 -3.92
C GLY A 94 -0.65 -2.38 -4.45
N ASN A 95 -1.71 -2.40 -3.64
CA ASN A 95 -3.03 -2.94 -3.98
C ASN A 95 -4.14 -2.10 -3.35
N ALA A 96 -5.32 -2.13 -3.97
CA ALA A 96 -6.51 -1.46 -3.47
C ALA A 96 -7.76 -2.16 -4.01
N PHE A 97 -8.88 -2.08 -3.29
CA PHE A 97 -10.10 -2.81 -3.61
C PHE A 97 -11.34 -1.94 -3.44
N LEU A 98 -12.31 -2.14 -4.32
CA LEU A 98 -13.64 -1.54 -4.24
C LEU A 98 -14.67 -2.67 -4.06
N GLU A 99 -15.45 -2.57 -2.98
CA GLU A 99 -16.59 -3.45 -2.72
C GLU A 99 -17.84 -2.84 -3.37
N LYS A 100 -18.53 -3.62 -4.21
CA LYS A 100 -19.84 -3.23 -4.73
C LYS A 100 -20.89 -3.41 -3.63
N ARG A 101 -21.55 -2.32 -3.25
CA ARG A 101 -22.66 -2.34 -2.31
C ARG A 101 -23.97 -2.34 -3.08
N TYR A 102 -24.86 -3.25 -2.70
CA TYR A 102 -26.14 -3.47 -3.34
C TYR A 102 -27.30 -2.99 -2.47
N SER A 103 -28.36 -2.52 -3.12
CA SER A 103 -29.68 -2.36 -2.49
C SER A 103 -30.31 -3.72 -2.23
N THR A 104 -31.39 -3.74 -1.43
CA THR A 104 -32.25 -4.92 -1.27
C THR A 104 -32.83 -5.44 -2.58
N THR A 105 -32.95 -4.57 -3.60
CA THR A 105 -33.42 -4.89 -4.96
C THR A 105 -32.29 -5.32 -5.91
N GLY A 106 -31.05 -5.45 -5.43
CA GLY A 106 -29.90 -5.90 -6.23
C GLY A 106 -29.27 -4.85 -7.14
N LYS A 107 -29.64 -3.56 -7.00
CA LYS A 107 -28.99 -2.47 -7.74
C LYS A 107 -27.73 -2.02 -7.01
N VAL A 108 -26.65 -1.73 -7.75
CA VAL A 108 -25.45 -1.11 -7.16
C VAL A 108 -25.80 0.29 -6.68
N ILE A 109 -25.56 0.54 -5.39
CA ILE A 109 -25.82 1.83 -4.75
C ILE A 109 -24.54 2.64 -4.53
N ARG A 110 -23.42 1.96 -4.26
CA ARG A 110 -22.10 2.60 -4.09
C ARG A 110 -20.96 1.60 -4.27
N LEU A 111 -19.79 2.14 -4.59
CA LEU A 111 -18.50 1.47 -4.52
C LEU A 111 -17.80 1.97 -3.26
N GLU A 112 -17.53 1.06 -2.33
CA GLU A 112 -16.90 1.38 -1.06
C GLU A 112 -15.47 0.88 -1.05
N THR A 113 -14.51 1.70 -0.59
CA THR A 113 -13.12 1.25 -0.53
C THR A 113 -12.91 0.30 0.63
N SER A 114 -12.63 -0.96 0.33
CA SER A 114 -12.23 -1.94 1.34
C SER A 114 -10.77 -1.71 1.72
N PRO A 115 -10.45 -1.55 3.03
CA PRO A 115 -9.08 -1.36 3.48
C PRO A 115 -8.13 -2.46 2.98
N ALA A 116 -7.17 -2.09 2.13
CA ALA A 116 -6.25 -3.04 1.50
C ALA A 116 -5.39 -3.80 2.52
N LYS A 117 -5.05 -3.16 3.65
CA LYS A 117 -4.34 -3.78 4.78
C LYS A 117 -4.97 -5.13 5.20
N TYR A 118 -6.29 -5.21 5.16
CA TYR A 118 -7.06 -6.36 5.63
C TYR A 118 -7.74 -7.12 4.50
N THR A 119 -7.59 -6.69 3.24
CA THR A 119 -8.18 -7.41 2.11
C THR A 119 -7.14 -8.33 1.49
N ARG A 120 -7.56 -9.55 1.11
CA ARG A 120 -6.70 -10.55 0.45
C ARG A 120 -7.35 -11.06 -0.82
N ARG A 121 -6.54 -11.26 -1.86
CA ARG A 121 -6.97 -11.91 -3.10
C ARG A 121 -7.07 -13.41 -2.86
N GLY A 122 -8.25 -13.98 -3.07
CA GLY A 122 -8.48 -15.42 -3.03
C GLY A 122 -7.62 -16.16 -4.05
N VAL A 123 -7.39 -17.45 -3.79
CA VAL A 123 -6.73 -18.34 -4.76
C VAL A 123 -7.64 -18.57 -5.97
N GLU A 124 -8.93 -18.73 -5.69
CA GLU A 124 -9.98 -18.79 -6.70
C GLU A 124 -10.20 -17.42 -7.36
N GLU A 125 -10.50 -17.46 -8.65
CA GLU A 125 -10.83 -16.26 -9.42
C GLU A 125 -12.06 -15.56 -8.84
N ASP A 126 -12.08 -14.23 -8.90
CA ASP A 126 -13.06 -13.34 -8.30
C ASP A 126 -13.46 -13.55 -6.82
N VAL A 127 -12.68 -14.34 -6.07
CA VAL A 127 -12.81 -14.45 -4.62
C VAL A 127 -11.86 -13.47 -3.91
N TYR A 128 -12.38 -12.84 -2.86
CA TYR A 128 -11.64 -11.94 -1.98
C TYR A 128 -12.02 -12.18 -0.52
N TRP A 129 -11.08 -11.92 0.38
CA TRP A 129 -11.25 -12.15 1.80
C TRP A 129 -10.99 -10.89 2.62
N TRP A 130 -11.84 -10.66 3.61
CA TRP A 130 -11.63 -9.70 4.69
C TRP A 130 -10.96 -10.41 5.88
N VAL A 131 -9.76 -9.97 6.23
CA VAL A 131 -8.86 -10.59 7.21
C VAL A 131 -8.31 -9.51 8.17
N PRO A 132 -9.13 -8.97 9.08
CA PRO A 132 -8.68 -8.02 10.10
C PRO A 132 -7.84 -8.71 11.18
N SER A 133 -8.10 -10.00 11.40
CA SER A 133 -7.38 -10.93 12.25
C SER A 133 -7.34 -12.30 11.57
N PHE A 134 -6.27 -13.07 11.78
CA PHE A 134 -6.13 -14.41 11.20
C PHE A 134 -7.20 -15.41 11.67
N ASN A 135 -7.83 -15.16 12.82
CA ASN A 135 -8.73 -16.11 13.45
C ASN A 135 -10.15 -16.11 12.85
N GLU A 136 -10.56 -15.00 12.21
CA GLU A 136 -11.94 -14.84 11.70
C GLU A 136 -11.94 -14.21 10.29
N PRO A 137 -11.43 -14.93 9.27
CA PRO A 137 -11.47 -14.47 7.89
C PRO A 137 -12.88 -14.64 7.30
N THR A 138 -13.42 -13.56 6.75
CA THR A 138 -14.75 -13.52 6.10
C THR A 138 -14.61 -13.33 4.60
N ALA A 139 -15.29 -14.14 3.80
CA ALA A 139 -15.31 -13.94 2.34
C ALA A 139 -16.18 -12.73 1.98
N PHE A 140 -15.72 -11.94 1.00
CA PHE A 140 -16.59 -10.96 0.36
C PHE A 140 -17.61 -11.67 -0.53
N THR A 141 -18.78 -11.07 -0.69
CA THR A 141 -19.78 -11.54 -1.66
C THR A 141 -19.18 -11.44 -3.07
N PRO A 142 -19.30 -12.47 -3.92
CA PRO A 142 -18.87 -12.40 -5.31
C PRO A 142 -19.61 -11.30 -6.08
N GLY A 143 -18.92 -10.57 -6.97
CA GLY A 143 -19.54 -9.58 -7.87
C GLY A 143 -18.81 -8.26 -7.92
#